data_AF-A0A6J1R7Y9-F1
#
_entry.id   AF-A0A6J1R7Y9-F1
#
_cell.length_a   1.000
_cell.length_b   1.000
_cell.length_c   1.000
_cell.angle_alpha   90.00
_cell.angle_beta   90.00
_cell.angle_gamma   90.00
#
_symmetry.space_group_name_H-M   'P 1'
#
loop_
_entity.id
_entity.type
_entity.pdbx_description
1 polymer ?
#
loop_
_entity_poly.entity_id
_entity_poly.type
_entity_poly.pdbx_seq_one_letter_code
_entity_poly.pdbx_strand_id
1 'polypeptide(L)'
;MKNMKASYNKALEWRNKTGQGILQENVETGSDTVKMELIKRCKFFFELDEILGDKPHINPPYIHHSDDIELDGDGTSLEIETDTNDDTTVDTLLNTLPNLPDDIDASSFQIIEHVVETPTTSTSEDEPLKKRLRKSPIKSAAAALENSLKARIVVEEKRLNWEKAKEVQMHAEQQTRFQIEQEFKQQQLKFEREKWTANIERQKKSEDRQFELEKLKIEKDAELQKLKLQHDLELEKLKMGIK
;
A
#
# COMPACT_ATOMS: atom_id res chain seq x y z
N MET A 1 20.52 -19.62 19.51
CA MET A 1 19.14 -19.11 19.26
C MET A 1 18.67 -19.57 17.89
N LYS A 2 17.36 -19.49 17.55
CA LYS A 2 16.92 -19.63 16.15
C LYS A 2 17.28 -18.33 15.39
N ASN A 3 17.92 -18.43 14.23
CA ASN A 3 18.38 -17.27 13.47
C ASN A 3 17.20 -16.45 12.91
N MET A 4 16.84 -15.35 13.58
CA MET A 4 15.66 -14.55 13.23
C MET A 4 15.72 -13.99 11.81
N LYS A 5 16.91 -13.55 11.33
CA LYS A 5 17.13 -13.17 9.92
C LYS A 5 16.77 -14.31 8.95
N ALA A 6 17.13 -15.55 9.26
CA ALA A 6 16.83 -16.70 8.40
C ALA A 6 15.34 -17.07 8.41
N SER A 7 14.65 -16.96 9.56
CA SER A 7 13.19 -17.12 9.64
C SER A 7 12.44 -16.02 8.88
N TYR A 8 12.90 -14.78 8.98
CA TYR A 8 12.34 -13.64 8.25
C TYR A 8 12.56 -13.79 6.73
N ASN A 9 13.79 -14.08 6.28
CA ASN A 9 14.10 -14.31 4.86
C ASN A 9 13.21 -15.42 4.25
N LYS A 10 13.01 -16.55 4.94
CA LYS A 10 12.12 -17.62 4.46
C LYS A 10 10.64 -17.22 4.40
N ALA A 11 10.19 -16.35 5.31
CA ALA A 11 8.83 -15.81 5.27
C ALA A 11 8.66 -14.77 4.13
N LEU A 12 9.69 -13.96 3.87
CA LEU A 12 9.74 -12.98 2.78
C LEU A 12 9.82 -13.67 1.40
N GLU A 13 10.65 -14.71 1.28
CA GLU A 13 10.74 -15.57 0.10
C GLU A 13 9.38 -16.22 -0.21
N TRP A 14 8.69 -16.75 0.81
CA TRP A 14 7.33 -17.27 0.64
C TRP A 14 6.34 -16.18 0.25
N ARG A 15 6.38 -14.99 0.86
CA ARG A 15 5.53 -13.83 0.49
C ARG A 15 5.68 -13.51 -1.01
N ASN A 16 6.92 -13.44 -1.48
CA ASN A 16 7.24 -13.03 -2.84
C ASN A 16 6.93 -14.15 -3.87
N LYS A 17 7.07 -15.43 -3.50
CA LYS A 17 6.62 -16.59 -4.31
C LYS A 17 5.09 -16.72 -4.34
N THR A 18 4.40 -16.30 -3.29
CA THR A 18 2.93 -16.43 -3.12
C THR A 18 2.20 -15.18 -3.64
N GLY A 19 2.57 -14.71 -4.83
CA GLY A 19 2.08 -13.45 -5.42
C GLY A 19 0.60 -13.39 -5.78
N GLN A 20 -0.15 -14.48 -5.57
CA GLN A 20 -1.61 -14.58 -5.83
C GLN A 20 -2.43 -14.75 -4.53
N GLY A 21 -1.79 -14.76 -3.36
CA GLY A 21 -2.48 -14.92 -2.07
C GLY A 21 -2.60 -16.38 -1.60
N ILE A 22 -3.52 -16.63 -0.66
CA ILE A 22 -3.53 -17.85 0.16
C ILE A 22 -3.94 -19.07 -0.67
N LEU A 23 -2.97 -19.96 -0.93
CA LEU A 23 -3.23 -21.28 -1.49
C LEU A 23 -4.16 -22.08 -0.56
N GLN A 24 -5.12 -22.78 -1.15
CA GLN A 24 -6.29 -23.37 -0.47
C GLN A 24 -5.92 -24.36 0.67
N GLU A 25 -4.78 -25.05 0.56
CA GLU A 25 -4.20 -25.93 1.59
C GLU A 25 -3.93 -25.21 2.94
N ASN A 26 -3.63 -23.90 2.91
CA ASN A 26 -3.38 -23.13 4.13
C ASN A 26 -4.68 -22.77 4.87
N VAL A 27 -5.83 -22.82 4.19
CA VAL A 27 -7.16 -22.64 4.79
C VAL A 27 -7.53 -23.84 5.65
N GLU A 28 -7.23 -25.06 5.20
CA GLU A 28 -7.35 -26.27 6.03
C GLU A 28 -6.42 -26.23 7.26
N THR A 29 -5.32 -25.47 7.18
CA THR A 29 -4.42 -25.20 8.31
C THR A 29 -4.85 -23.97 9.14
N GLY A 30 -6.12 -23.56 9.06
CA GLY A 30 -6.75 -22.53 9.89
C GLY A 30 -6.10 -21.15 9.81
N SER A 31 -5.54 -20.80 8.65
CA SER A 31 -4.70 -19.60 8.46
C SER A 31 -5.34 -18.64 7.44
N ASP A 32 -6.55 -18.16 7.74
CA ASP A 32 -7.45 -17.36 6.88
C ASP A 32 -6.87 -16.04 6.33
N THR A 33 -5.71 -15.60 6.82
CA THR A 33 -5.01 -14.41 6.31
C THR A 33 -3.53 -14.67 6.08
N VAL A 34 -2.98 -14.08 5.01
CA VAL A 34 -1.53 -14.07 4.71
C VAL A 34 -0.72 -13.62 5.94
N LYS A 35 -1.27 -12.68 6.73
CA LYS A 35 -0.65 -12.19 7.98
C LYS A 35 -0.48 -13.28 9.04
N MET A 36 -1.47 -14.16 9.23
CA MET A 36 -1.37 -15.27 10.19
C MET A 36 -0.30 -16.29 9.77
N GLU A 37 -0.27 -16.66 8.48
CA GLU A 37 0.72 -17.60 7.96
C GLU A 37 2.16 -17.02 8.01
N LEU A 38 2.33 -15.71 7.82
CA LEU A 38 3.61 -15.02 8.04
C LEU A 38 4.05 -15.06 9.52
N ILE A 39 3.14 -14.79 10.48
CA ILE A 39 3.43 -14.88 11.92
C ILE A 39 3.80 -16.31 12.34
N LYS A 40 3.12 -17.31 11.77
CA LYS A 40 3.35 -18.74 11.99
C LYS A 40 4.75 -19.19 11.54
N ARG A 41 5.26 -18.65 10.42
CA ARG A 41 6.65 -18.89 9.97
C ARG A 41 7.69 -18.01 10.67
N CYS A 42 7.35 -16.77 11.01
CA CYS A 42 8.22 -15.86 11.75
C CYS A 42 7.40 -14.99 12.73
N LYS A 43 7.46 -15.32 14.04
CA LYS A 43 6.64 -14.67 15.09
C LYS A 43 6.77 -13.14 15.14
N PHE A 44 7.91 -12.60 14.72
CA PHE A 44 8.22 -11.17 14.71
C PHE A 44 8.30 -10.61 13.28
N PHE A 45 7.57 -11.20 12.32
CA PHE A 45 7.70 -10.85 10.90
C PHE A 45 7.59 -9.34 10.62
N PHE A 46 6.54 -8.68 11.10
CA PHE A 46 6.29 -7.25 10.82
C PHE A 46 7.30 -6.32 11.49
N GLU A 47 7.68 -6.62 12.72
CA GLU A 47 8.70 -5.89 13.51
C GLU A 47 10.11 -6.04 12.89
N LEU A 48 10.35 -7.14 12.18
CA LEU A 48 11.54 -7.33 11.34
C LEU A 48 11.38 -6.68 9.96
N ASP A 49 10.20 -6.68 9.33
CA ASP A 49 9.93 -6.02 8.03
C ASP A 49 10.18 -4.51 8.12
N GLU A 50 9.80 -3.87 9.23
CA GLU A 50 10.06 -2.45 9.54
C GLU A 50 11.57 -2.13 9.70
N ILE A 51 12.40 -3.12 10.05
CA ILE A 51 13.85 -2.94 10.31
C ILE A 51 14.72 -3.49 9.16
N LEU A 52 14.16 -4.36 8.30
CA LEU A 52 14.87 -5.12 7.27
C LEU A 52 14.32 -4.92 5.85
N GLY A 53 13.04 -4.61 5.68
CA GLY A 53 12.40 -4.45 4.37
C GLY A 53 12.98 -3.28 3.55
N ASP A 54 13.38 -2.20 4.22
CA ASP A 54 14.03 -1.04 3.61
C ASP A 54 15.50 -1.29 3.20
N LYS A 55 16.06 -2.47 3.49
CA LYS A 55 17.47 -2.77 3.17
C LYS A 55 17.59 -3.31 1.74
N PRO A 56 18.40 -2.70 0.86
CA PRO A 56 18.43 -3.04 -0.57
C PRO A 56 18.98 -4.44 -0.88
N HIS A 57 19.64 -5.09 0.08
CA HIS A 57 20.08 -6.50 -0.01
C HIS A 57 18.97 -7.51 0.37
N ILE A 58 17.82 -7.03 0.88
CA ILE A 58 16.69 -7.86 1.35
C ILE A 58 15.47 -7.66 0.45
N ASN A 59 15.22 -6.43 0.03
CA ASN A 59 14.26 -6.09 -1.02
C ASN A 59 15.01 -5.35 -2.14
N PRO A 60 15.63 -6.07 -3.11
CA PRO A 60 16.31 -5.41 -4.22
C PRO A 60 15.31 -4.57 -5.02
N PRO A 61 15.63 -3.31 -5.37
CA PRO A 61 14.71 -2.45 -6.11
C PRO A 61 14.40 -3.09 -7.46
N TYR A 62 13.13 -2.99 -7.89
CA TYR A 62 12.66 -3.56 -9.14
C TYR A 62 13.39 -2.92 -10.33
N ILE A 63 14.38 -3.63 -10.87
CA ILE A 63 15.03 -3.25 -12.12
C ILE A 63 13.99 -3.47 -13.22
N HIS A 64 13.51 -2.37 -13.80
CA HIS A 64 12.85 -2.44 -15.09
C HIS A 64 13.89 -2.93 -16.11
N HIS A 65 13.76 -4.18 -16.53
CA HIS A 65 14.30 -4.61 -17.81
C HIS A 65 13.54 -3.82 -18.88
N SER A 66 14.13 -2.73 -19.37
CA SER A 66 13.67 -2.09 -20.60
C SER A 66 13.75 -3.11 -21.73
N ASP A 67 12.71 -3.14 -22.54
CA ASP A 67 12.43 -4.25 -23.44
C ASP A 67 13.44 -4.41 -24.58
N ASP A 68 13.44 -5.60 -25.17
CA ASP A 68 13.91 -5.92 -26.53
C ASP A 68 15.34 -5.53 -26.91
N ILE A 69 16.29 -6.41 -26.54
CA ILE A 69 17.40 -6.75 -27.44
C ILE A 69 17.24 -8.21 -27.83
N GLU A 70 16.75 -8.46 -29.05
CA GLU A 70 16.86 -9.77 -29.69
C GLU A 70 18.36 -10.07 -29.94
N LEU A 71 18.95 -10.93 -29.12
CA LEU A 71 20.27 -11.49 -29.32
C LEU A 71 20.17 -13.01 -29.36
N ASP A 72 20.28 -13.55 -30.56
CA ASP A 72 20.47 -14.99 -30.79
C ASP A 72 21.71 -15.48 -30.02
N GLY A 73 21.61 -16.65 -29.37
CA GLY A 73 22.81 -17.42 -29.02
C GLY A 73 22.80 -18.14 -27.69
N ASP A 74 22.42 -19.43 -27.76
CA ASP A 74 22.85 -20.51 -26.85
C ASP A 74 22.37 -20.47 -25.38
N GLY A 75 22.27 -21.65 -24.79
CA GLY A 75 21.76 -21.86 -23.43
C GLY A 75 22.89 -22.00 -22.41
N THR A 76 22.79 -21.29 -21.29
CA THR A 76 23.59 -21.62 -20.09
C THR A 76 22.76 -21.45 -18.83
N SER A 77 22.25 -22.56 -18.31
CA SER A 77 21.75 -22.63 -16.93
C SER A 77 22.94 -22.49 -15.98
N LEU A 78 23.13 -21.30 -15.41
CA LEU A 78 23.98 -21.12 -14.25
C LEU A 78 23.18 -21.48 -12.99
N GLU A 79 23.33 -22.73 -12.57
CA GLU A 79 22.81 -23.22 -11.31
C GLU A 79 23.49 -22.49 -10.14
N ILE A 80 22.72 -22.07 -9.16
CA ILE A 80 23.26 -21.43 -7.95
C ILE A 80 23.73 -22.55 -7.02
N GLU A 81 25.01 -22.92 -7.13
CA GLU A 81 25.64 -23.79 -6.14
C GLU A 81 25.69 -23.07 -4.78
N THR A 82 24.91 -23.59 -3.83
CA THR A 82 25.05 -23.24 -2.42
C THR A 82 26.10 -24.14 -1.79
N ASP A 83 27.26 -23.58 -1.44
CA ASP A 83 28.14 -24.21 -0.46
C ASP A 83 28.38 -23.31 0.77
N THR A 84 29.15 -23.82 1.72
CA THR A 84 28.89 -23.64 3.14
C THR A 84 30.14 -23.25 3.92
N ASN A 85 29.93 -22.41 4.95
CA ASN A 85 30.81 -22.15 6.08
C ASN A 85 32.34 -22.11 5.82
N ASP A 86 32.92 -20.91 5.78
CA ASP A 86 34.19 -20.72 6.49
C ASP A 86 34.22 -19.41 7.27
N ASP A 87 35.08 -19.36 8.29
CA ASP A 87 35.34 -18.22 9.15
C ASP A 87 36.54 -17.42 8.61
N THR A 88 36.27 -16.27 7.96
CA THR A 88 37.34 -15.38 7.51
C THR A 88 37.01 -13.92 7.80
N THR A 89 38.06 -13.17 8.12
CA THR A 89 38.05 -11.82 8.67
C THR A 89 37.43 -10.75 7.75
N VAL A 90 37.15 -9.61 8.36
CA VAL A 90 37.06 -8.30 7.69
C VAL A 90 38.27 -8.03 6.77
N ASP A 91 38.10 -7.01 5.91
CA ASP A 91 39.04 -6.51 4.89
C ASP A 91 39.20 -7.39 3.64
N THR A 92 38.31 -7.19 2.64
CA THR A 92 38.65 -6.99 1.20
C THR A 92 37.37 -6.69 0.40
N LEU A 93 36.98 -5.40 0.29
CA LEU A 93 36.18 -4.84 -0.82
C LEU A 93 36.42 -3.32 -0.92
N LEU A 94 37.70 -2.93 -0.97
CA LEU A 94 38.13 -1.65 -1.50
C LEU A 94 38.90 -1.95 -2.81
N ASN A 95 38.75 -1.07 -3.82
CA ASN A 95 39.33 -1.17 -5.17
C ASN A 95 38.54 -1.97 -6.24
N THR A 96 37.47 -1.37 -6.76
CA THR A 96 37.29 -1.26 -8.23
C THR A 96 36.59 0.06 -8.56
N LEU A 97 37.38 1.14 -8.69
CA LEU A 97 36.92 2.43 -9.18
C LEU A 97 37.34 2.57 -10.65
N PRO A 98 36.41 2.70 -11.61
CA PRO A 98 36.76 3.13 -12.96
C PRO A 98 37.26 4.58 -12.93
N ASN A 99 38.36 4.87 -13.64
CA ASN A 99 38.89 6.24 -13.69
C ASN A 99 37.91 7.19 -14.38
N LEU A 100 37.55 8.27 -13.70
CA LEU A 100 37.01 9.48 -14.32
C LEU A 100 38.18 10.43 -14.65
N PRO A 101 38.19 11.11 -15.80
CA PRO A 101 39.15 12.18 -16.06
C PRO A 101 38.83 13.42 -15.21
N ASP A 102 39.87 14.09 -14.71
CA ASP A 102 39.75 15.40 -14.07
C ASP A 102 39.38 16.48 -15.10
N ASP A 103 38.24 17.14 -14.89
CA ASP A 103 38.10 18.61 -14.97
C ASP A 103 36.65 19.02 -14.65
N ILE A 104 36.45 19.76 -13.55
CA ILE A 104 35.15 20.34 -13.18
C ILE A 104 35.37 21.83 -12.84
N ASP A 105 35.08 22.72 -13.79
CA ASP A 105 34.72 24.10 -13.46
C ASP A 105 33.19 24.24 -13.44
N ALA A 106 32.67 24.87 -12.38
CA ALA A 106 31.29 24.74 -11.96
C ALA A 106 30.51 26.06 -12.10
N SER A 107 30.41 26.59 -13.32
CA SER A 107 29.51 27.72 -13.62
C SER A 107 29.11 27.82 -15.09
N SER A 108 27.82 27.60 -15.38
CA SER A 108 27.01 28.31 -16.41
C SER A 108 25.75 27.50 -16.76
N PHE A 109 24.64 27.76 -16.05
CA PHE A 109 23.30 27.49 -16.60
C PHE A 109 22.82 28.77 -17.28
N GLN A 110 22.88 28.82 -18.60
CA GLN A 110 22.39 29.94 -19.40
C GLN A 110 20.87 29.88 -19.57
N ILE A 111 20.22 31.01 -19.29
CA ILE A 111 18.93 31.37 -19.89
C ILE A 111 19.14 32.73 -20.56
N ILE A 112 19.20 32.70 -21.88
CA ILE A 112 19.29 33.86 -22.79
C ILE A 112 17.82 34.25 -23.07
N GLU A 113 17.31 35.38 -22.56
CA GLU A 113 17.52 36.76 -23.03
C GLU A 113 16.83 37.05 -24.37
N HIS A 114 15.93 38.05 -24.39
CA HIS A 114 15.43 38.63 -25.65
C HIS A 114 14.83 40.04 -25.45
N VAL A 115 15.67 41.09 -25.49
CA VAL A 115 15.24 42.48 -25.75
C VAL A 115 16.22 43.08 -26.77
N VAL A 116 15.68 43.79 -27.78
CA VAL A 116 16.37 44.04 -29.06
C VAL A 116 16.76 45.52 -29.23
N GLU A 117 18.06 45.71 -29.41
CA GLU A 117 18.78 46.71 -30.22
C GLU A 117 18.73 48.24 -29.98
N THR A 118 19.93 48.79 -30.16
CA THR A 118 20.52 50.15 -30.23
C THR A 118 20.01 51.02 -31.41
N PRO A 119 20.53 52.24 -31.72
CA PRO A 119 21.66 53.05 -31.18
C PRO A 119 21.23 54.50 -30.78
N THR A 120 22.03 55.58 -30.57
CA THR A 120 23.37 56.10 -30.99
C THR A 120 23.73 57.30 -30.02
N THR A 121 24.78 58.18 -30.01
CA THR A 121 25.94 58.62 -30.84
C THR A 121 27.01 59.34 -29.95
N SER A 122 28.31 59.04 -30.12
CA SER A 122 29.56 59.82 -29.78
C SER A 122 29.73 60.50 -28.38
N THR A 123 30.92 60.91 -27.89
CA THR A 123 32.22 61.26 -28.53
C THR A 123 33.43 60.96 -27.60
N SER A 124 34.65 61.18 -28.11
CA SER A 124 36.03 60.93 -27.60
C SER A 124 36.41 61.65 -26.27
N GLU A 125 37.60 61.51 -25.63
CA GLU A 125 39.00 61.19 -26.04
C GLU A 125 39.78 60.27 -25.03
N ASP A 126 41.11 60.17 -25.18
CA ASP A 126 42.05 59.14 -24.69
C ASP A 126 42.59 59.24 -23.22
N GLU A 127 43.52 58.33 -22.89
CA GLU A 127 44.55 58.39 -21.80
C GLU A 127 44.09 58.04 -20.34
N PRO A 128 44.96 57.46 -19.48
CA PRO A 128 45.22 56.02 -19.57
C PRO A 128 44.97 55.22 -18.28
N LEU A 129 45.20 53.91 -18.39
CA LEU A 129 45.12 52.85 -17.37
C LEU A 129 45.52 53.26 -15.94
N LYS A 130 44.52 53.59 -15.11
CA LYS A 130 44.65 53.58 -13.64
C LYS A 130 43.87 52.41 -13.06
N LYS A 131 44.59 51.35 -12.67
CA LYS A 131 44.08 50.19 -11.93
C LYS A 131 43.53 50.63 -10.55
N ARG A 132 42.32 51.21 -10.53
CA ARG A 132 41.56 51.43 -9.30
C ARG A 132 41.18 50.06 -8.75
N LEU A 133 41.97 49.54 -7.80
CA LEU A 133 41.46 48.54 -6.87
C LEU A 133 40.22 49.16 -6.22
N ARG A 134 39.04 48.72 -6.66
CA ARG A 134 37.78 49.00 -5.98
C ARG A 134 37.87 48.24 -4.66
N LYS A 135 38.45 48.88 -3.64
CA LYS A 135 38.30 48.47 -2.25
C LYS A 135 36.80 48.42 -2.00
N SER A 136 36.23 47.22 -2.06
CA SER A 136 34.86 46.98 -1.64
C SER A 136 34.73 47.54 -0.23
N PRO A 137 33.60 48.19 0.12
CA PRO A 137 33.41 48.66 1.48
C PRO A 137 33.53 47.44 2.38
N ILE A 138 34.57 47.43 3.22
CA ILE A 138 34.83 46.34 4.15
C ILE A 138 33.64 46.33 5.10
N LYS A 139 32.66 45.45 4.84
CA LYS A 139 31.56 45.18 5.75
C LYS A 139 32.23 44.76 7.05
N SER A 140 32.14 45.61 8.07
CA SER A 140 32.81 45.40 9.35
C SER A 140 32.54 43.98 9.85
N ALA A 141 33.51 43.36 10.54
CA ALA A 141 33.33 42.03 11.13
C ALA A 141 32.05 41.97 12.01
N ALA A 142 31.68 43.09 12.65
CA ALA A 142 30.42 43.26 13.36
C ALA A 142 29.18 43.12 12.45
N ALA A 143 29.19 43.72 11.26
CA ALA A 143 28.11 43.61 10.28
C ALA A 143 28.05 42.23 9.62
N ALA A 144 29.18 41.53 9.46
CA ALA A 144 29.19 40.13 9.04
C ALA A 144 28.56 39.22 10.11
N LEU A 145 28.92 39.43 11.38
CA LEU A 145 28.37 38.73 12.54
C LEU A 145 26.85 39.00 12.70
N GLU A 146 26.42 40.26 12.58
CA GLU A 146 25.00 40.65 12.65
C GLU A 146 24.15 39.94 11.59
N ASN A 147 24.64 39.86 10.35
CA ASN A 147 23.96 39.13 9.28
C ASN A 147 23.95 37.62 9.53
N SER A 148 25.02 37.05 10.10
CA SER A 148 25.07 35.64 10.50
C SER A 148 24.06 35.31 11.61
N LEU A 149 23.93 36.18 12.62
CA LEU A 149 22.94 36.05 13.69
C LEU A 149 21.51 36.15 13.16
N LYS A 150 21.22 37.11 12.28
CA LYS A 150 19.89 37.22 11.61
C LYS A 150 19.58 36.00 10.76
N ALA A 151 20.53 35.50 9.97
CA ALA A 151 20.35 34.29 9.17
C ALA A 151 20.07 33.06 10.05
N ARG A 152 20.77 32.93 11.19
CA ARG A 152 20.53 31.86 12.17
C ARG A 152 19.12 31.95 12.76
N ILE A 153 18.67 33.14 13.18
CA ILE A 153 17.31 33.35 13.70
C ILE A 153 16.26 32.91 12.67
N VAL A 154 16.39 33.34 11.40
CA VAL A 154 15.47 32.94 10.32
C VAL A 154 15.46 31.42 10.06
N VAL A 155 16.59 30.73 10.26
CA VAL A 155 16.65 29.25 10.17
C VAL A 155 15.95 28.59 11.37
N GLU A 156 16.15 29.11 12.58
CA GLU A 156 15.49 28.61 13.80
C GLU A 156 13.97 28.86 13.76
N GLU A 157 13.52 30.03 13.28
CA GLU A 157 12.11 30.34 13.02
C GLU A 157 11.47 29.42 11.97
N LYS A 158 12.15 29.21 10.83
CA LYS A 158 11.66 28.29 9.78
C LYS A 158 11.53 26.86 10.30
N ARG A 159 12.51 26.39 11.09
CA ARG A 159 12.44 25.08 11.74
C ARG A 159 11.25 25.01 12.70
N LEU A 160 11.08 25.99 13.57
CA LEU A 160 9.97 26.03 14.54
C LEU A 160 8.59 26.03 13.85
N ASN A 161 8.46 26.75 12.73
CA ASN A 161 7.22 26.79 11.97
C ASN A 161 6.97 25.47 11.21
N TRP A 162 8.01 24.81 10.69
CA TRP A 162 7.89 23.46 10.12
C TRP A 162 7.47 22.43 11.17
N GLU A 163 8.09 22.45 12.36
CA GLU A 163 7.76 21.55 13.47
C GLU A 163 6.29 21.72 13.89
N LYS A 164 5.81 22.97 14.02
CA LYS A 164 4.39 23.28 14.29
C LYS A 164 3.45 22.84 13.18
N ALA A 165 3.80 23.05 11.91
CA ALA A 165 2.97 22.65 10.78
C ALA A 165 2.84 21.12 10.71
N LYS A 166 3.93 20.40 10.96
CA LYS A 166 3.98 18.94 11.06
C LYS A 166 3.12 18.41 12.22
N GLU A 167 3.16 19.06 13.39
CA GLU A 167 2.33 18.69 14.54
C GLU A 167 0.83 18.86 14.23
N VAL A 168 0.46 20.00 13.64
CA VAL A 168 -0.93 20.27 13.20
C VAL A 168 -1.39 19.28 12.13
N GLN A 169 -0.53 18.94 11.16
CA GLN A 169 -0.82 17.91 10.16
C GLN A 169 -1.02 16.54 10.81
N MET A 170 -0.13 16.11 11.71
CA MET A 170 -0.22 14.83 12.40
C MET A 170 -1.54 14.71 13.18
N HIS A 171 -1.93 15.77 13.90
CA HIS A 171 -3.19 15.81 14.63
C HIS A 171 -4.42 15.78 13.70
N ALA A 172 -4.38 16.50 12.57
CA ALA A 172 -5.44 16.45 11.57
C ALA A 172 -5.56 15.06 10.89
N GLU A 173 -4.43 14.39 10.63
CA GLU A 173 -4.40 13.00 10.14
C GLU A 173 -4.96 12.02 11.18
N GLN A 174 -4.64 12.19 12.47
CA GLN A 174 -5.22 11.36 13.54
C GLN A 174 -6.74 11.57 13.66
N GLN A 175 -7.22 12.82 13.61
CA GLN A 175 -8.64 13.13 13.66
C GLN A 175 -9.41 12.57 12.47
N THR A 176 -8.89 12.72 11.25
CA THR A 176 -9.52 12.18 10.03
C THR A 176 -9.49 10.65 10.00
N ARG A 177 -8.40 10.00 10.41
CA ARG A 177 -8.35 8.54 10.58
C ARG A 177 -9.38 8.04 11.59
N PHE A 178 -9.49 8.68 12.75
CA PHE A 178 -10.49 8.33 13.77
C PHE A 178 -11.92 8.49 13.23
N GLN A 179 -12.21 9.59 12.53
CA GLN A 179 -13.53 9.83 11.94
C GLN A 179 -13.89 8.75 10.90
N ILE A 180 -12.97 8.42 9.99
CA ILE A 180 -13.14 7.35 8.99
C ILE A 180 -13.40 5.99 9.68
N GLU A 181 -12.68 5.68 10.77
CA GLU A 181 -12.88 4.42 11.49
C GLU A 181 -14.23 4.36 12.22
N GLN A 182 -14.70 5.48 12.78
CA GLN A 182 -16.05 5.59 13.36
C GLN A 182 -17.14 5.42 12.29
N GLU A 183 -16.99 6.06 11.13
CA GLU A 183 -17.93 5.92 10.02
C GLU A 183 -17.96 4.50 9.46
N PHE A 184 -16.79 3.86 9.31
CA PHE A 184 -16.69 2.46 8.88
C PHE A 184 -17.39 1.51 9.87
N LYS A 185 -17.18 1.68 11.17
CA LYS A 185 -17.88 0.90 12.22
C LYS A 185 -19.40 1.12 12.19
N GLN A 186 -19.86 2.35 11.95
CA GLN A 186 -21.28 2.64 11.76
C GLN A 186 -21.86 2.01 10.49
N GLN A 187 -21.10 1.97 9.39
CA GLN A 187 -21.51 1.30 8.15
C GLN A 187 -21.60 -0.22 8.33
N GLN A 188 -20.63 -0.85 9.00
CA GLN A 188 -20.70 -2.28 9.36
C GLN A 188 -21.95 -2.58 10.20
N LEU A 189 -22.22 -1.81 11.26
CA LEU A 189 -23.39 -2.02 12.13
C LEU A 189 -24.73 -1.79 11.41
N LYS A 190 -24.79 -0.93 10.39
CA LYS A 190 -25.96 -0.78 9.50
C LYS A 190 -26.12 -2.02 8.62
N PHE A 191 -25.06 -2.46 7.95
CA PHE A 191 -25.08 -3.63 7.08
C PHE A 191 -25.46 -4.92 7.82
N GLU A 192 -24.93 -5.14 9.03
CA GLU A 192 -25.31 -6.27 9.88
C GLU A 192 -26.79 -6.23 10.28
N ARG A 193 -27.32 -5.04 10.61
CA ARG A 193 -28.74 -4.84 10.92
C ARG A 193 -29.63 -5.14 9.71
N GLU A 194 -29.27 -4.64 8.53
CA GLU A 194 -29.99 -4.88 7.27
C GLU A 194 -29.96 -6.36 6.88
N LYS A 195 -28.81 -7.03 7.04
CA LYS A 195 -28.68 -8.47 6.84
C LYS A 195 -29.56 -9.27 7.81
N TRP A 196 -29.64 -8.85 9.07
CA TRP A 196 -30.50 -9.48 10.08
C TRP A 196 -31.99 -9.29 9.79
N THR A 197 -32.43 -8.07 9.44
CA THR A 197 -33.84 -7.81 9.07
C THR A 197 -34.23 -8.54 7.79
N ALA A 198 -33.37 -8.58 6.77
CA ALA A 198 -33.61 -9.35 5.54
C ALA A 198 -33.68 -10.86 5.78
N ASN A 199 -32.90 -11.39 6.75
CA ASN A 199 -32.99 -12.79 7.14
C ASN A 199 -34.31 -13.12 7.86
N ILE A 200 -34.77 -12.25 8.77
CA ILE A 200 -36.08 -12.39 9.43
C ILE A 200 -37.22 -12.29 8.41
N GLU A 201 -37.15 -11.36 7.46
CA GLU A 201 -38.17 -11.23 6.41
C GLU A 201 -38.20 -12.46 5.49
N ARG A 202 -37.02 -13.02 5.14
CA ARG A 202 -36.91 -14.28 4.40
C ARG A 202 -37.49 -15.46 5.18
N GLN A 203 -37.20 -15.57 6.47
CA GLN A 203 -37.73 -16.62 7.34
C GLN A 203 -39.26 -16.53 7.42
N LYS A 204 -39.79 -15.35 7.77
CA LYS A 204 -41.25 -15.14 7.85
C LYS A 204 -41.94 -15.47 6.52
N LYS A 205 -41.42 -14.97 5.38
CA LYS A 205 -41.95 -15.33 4.05
C LYS A 205 -41.91 -16.84 3.75
N SER A 206 -41.06 -17.61 4.43
CA SER A 206 -41.02 -19.07 4.32
C SER A 206 -42.02 -19.76 5.23
N GLU A 207 -42.22 -19.25 6.44
CA GLU A 207 -43.25 -19.69 7.38
C GLU A 207 -44.66 -19.41 6.82
N ASP A 208 -44.89 -18.20 6.27
CA ASP A 208 -46.12 -17.81 5.59
C ASP A 208 -46.47 -18.78 4.43
N ARG A 209 -45.48 -19.15 3.60
CA ARG A 209 -45.65 -20.14 2.51
C ARG A 209 -45.92 -21.56 3.03
N GLN A 210 -45.26 -21.98 4.11
CA GLN A 210 -45.51 -23.29 4.72
C GLN A 210 -46.93 -23.38 5.29
N PHE A 211 -47.40 -22.30 5.93
CA PHE A 211 -48.77 -22.19 6.43
C PHE A 211 -49.80 -22.23 5.29
N GLU A 212 -49.55 -21.54 4.18
CA GLU A 212 -50.43 -21.57 2.99
C GLU A 212 -50.50 -22.97 2.35
N LEU A 213 -49.37 -23.67 2.24
CA LEU A 213 -49.33 -25.05 1.73
C LEU A 213 -50.06 -26.03 2.65
N GLU A 214 -49.85 -25.95 3.97
CA GLU A 214 -50.51 -26.85 4.92
C GLU A 214 -52.03 -26.56 5.00
N LYS A 215 -52.44 -25.28 4.89
CA LYS A 215 -53.85 -24.90 4.73
C LYS A 215 -54.48 -25.55 3.48
N LEU A 216 -53.85 -25.43 2.32
CA LEU A 216 -54.35 -26.03 1.07
C LEU A 216 -54.44 -27.55 1.16
N LYS A 217 -53.48 -28.19 1.82
CA LYS A 217 -53.48 -29.64 2.09
C LYS A 217 -54.68 -30.04 2.97
N ILE A 218 -54.90 -29.36 4.09
CA ILE A 218 -56.07 -29.59 4.98
C ILE A 218 -57.38 -29.40 4.22
N GLU A 219 -57.49 -28.38 3.36
CA GLU A 219 -58.67 -28.12 2.55
C GLU A 219 -58.93 -29.25 1.53
N LYS A 220 -57.89 -29.78 0.89
CA LYS A 220 -58.00 -30.93 -0.04
C LYS A 220 -58.29 -32.25 0.66
N ASP A 221 -57.72 -32.49 1.84
CA ASP A 221 -58.05 -33.66 2.65
C ASP A 221 -59.51 -33.62 3.13
N ALA A 222 -60.03 -32.44 3.49
CA ALA A 222 -61.44 -32.26 3.87
C ALA A 222 -62.41 -32.45 2.68
N GLU A 223 -62.08 -31.92 1.49
CA GLU A 223 -62.80 -32.23 0.25
C GLU A 223 -62.83 -33.73 -0.04
N LEU A 224 -61.69 -34.41 0.08
CA LEU A 224 -61.56 -35.84 -0.18
C LEU A 224 -62.34 -36.70 0.84
N GLN A 225 -62.37 -36.31 2.12
CA GLN A 225 -63.23 -36.96 3.12
C GLN A 225 -64.72 -36.77 2.81
N LYS A 226 -65.13 -35.56 2.42
CA LYS A 226 -66.51 -35.26 2.03
C LYS A 226 -66.95 -36.09 0.82
N LEU A 227 -66.08 -36.21 -0.20
CA LEU A 227 -66.38 -37.00 -1.39
C LEU A 227 -66.50 -38.51 -1.10
N LYS A 228 -65.63 -39.05 -0.22
CA LYS A 228 -65.74 -40.44 0.27
C LYS A 228 -67.06 -40.68 0.99
N LEU A 229 -67.43 -39.80 1.91
CA LEU A 229 -68.71 -39.89 2.64
C LEU A 229 -69.93 -39.85 1.71
N GLN A 230 -69.89 -39.06 0.63
CA GLN A 230 -70.95 -39.04 -0.38
C GLN A 230 -71.03 -40.38 -1.14
N HIS A 231 -69.88 -40.89 -1.62
CA HIS A 231 -69.79 -42.16 -2.34
C HIS A 231 -70.25 -43.36 -1.49
N ASP A 232 -69.84 -43.41 -0.22
CA ASP A 232 -70.21 -44.52 0.67
C ASP A 232 -71.72 -44.50 1.02
N LEU A 233 -72.31 -43.31 1.13
CA LEU A 233 -73.75 -43.11 1.33
C LEU A 233 -74.58 -43.40 0.06
N GLU A 234 -74.02 -43.20 -1.14
CA GLU A 234 -74.61 -43.65 -2.41
C GLU A 234 -74.55 -45.19 -2.54
N LEU A 235 -73.43 -45.81 -2.16
CA LEU A 235 -73.33 -47.27 -2.06
C LEU A 235 -74.31 -47.87 -1.05
N GLU A 236 -74.57 -47.19 0.07
CA GLU A 236 -75.54 -47.65 1.07
C GLU A 236 -76.99 -47.55 0.57
N LYS A 237 -77.37 -46.44 -0.10
CA LYS A 237 -78.67 -46.32 -0.78
C LYS A 237 -78.91 -47.42 -1.81
N LEU A 238 -77.89 -47.69 -2.64
CA LEU A 238 -77.92 -48.77 -3.64
C LEU A 238 -78.11 -50.16 -2.98
N LYS A 239 -77.40 -50.44 -1.88
CA LYS A 239 -77.56 -51.69 -1.11
C LYS A 239 -78.95 -51.84 -0.48
N MET A 240 -79.55 -50.75 -0.02
CA MET A 240 -80.91 -50.75 0.56
C MET A 240 -82.03 -50.69 -0.50
N GLY A 241 -81.71 -50.61 -1.79
CA GLY A 241 -82.69 -50.60 -2.88
C GLY A 241 -83.55 -49.33 -2.95
N ILE A 242 -83.14 -48.25 -2.28
CA ILE A 242 -83.86 -46.98 -2.26
C ILE A 242 -83.50 -46.18 -3.51
N LYS A 243 -84.50 -45.94 -4.36
CA LYS A 243 -84.44 -45.03 -5.53
C LYS A 243 -84.92 -43.63 -5.15
#